data_AF-J9A0D9-F1
#
_entry.id   AF-J9A0D9-F1
#
_cell.length_a   1.000
_cell.length_b   1.000
_cell.length_c   1.000
_cell.angle_alpha   90.00
_cell.angle_beta   90.00
_cell.angle_gamma   90.00
#
_symmetry.space_group_name_H-M   'P 1'
#
loop_
_entity.id
_entity.type
_entity.pdbx_description
1 polymer ?
#
loop_
_entity_poly.entity_id
_entity_poly.type
_entity_poly.pdbx_seq_one_letter_code
_entity_poly.pdbx_strand_id
1 'polypeptide(L)'
;MDADILIDVQRKFSTVKMDTLVTGDEFDKLEQKYRALRDQIKKLKDVLKAFKTIEHGGIVLKTLNEGLAKFVGEKPKEGRNYVKDNVYDTANLCFLGFSQKYGDSKNSELCGDIAQKFLLMSKQKHDLNLILEKIIVHIEKMKVKAGEVDIARKQMQKFQFKGELAKKNVLDQNKKTILTSNLKMIQILKQIKSIL
;
A
#
# COMPACT_ATOMS: atom_id res chain seq x y z
N MET A 1 4.78 -26.40 26.12
CA MET A 1 5.63 -26.38 24.91
C MET A 1 4.68 -26.38 23.74
N ASP A 2 4.53 -25.22 23.11
CA ASP A 2 3.27 -24.81 22.46
C ASP A 2 3.01 -25.56 21.16
N ALA A 3 1.74 -25.95 20.96
CA ALA A 3 1.27 -26.60 19.74
C ALA A 3 1.64 -25.81 18.48
N ASP A 4 1.77 -24.48 18.59
CA ASP A 4 2.23 -23.62 17.50
C ASP A 4 3.70 -23.82 17.13
N ILE A 5 4.59 -24.13 18.09
CA ILE A 5 6.01 -24.43 17.81
C ILE A 5 6.13 -25.78 17.09
N LEU A 6 5.35 -26.78 17.51
CA LEU A 6 5.30 -28.10 16.87
C LEU A 6 4.78 -28.00 15.43
N ILE A 7 3.75 -27.18 15.18
CA ILE A 7 3.23 -26.92 13.83
C ILE A 7 4.27 -26.22 12.95
N ASP A 8 5.03 -25.26 13.50
CA ASP A 8 6.05 -24.53 12.75
C ASP A 8 7.30 -25.38 12.44
N VAL A 9 7.67 -26.28 13.34
CA VAL A 9 8.69 -27.31 13.11
C VAL A 9 8.21 -28.30 12.05
N GLN A 10 6.97 -28.76 12.14
CA GLN A 10 6.40 -29.70 11.18
C GLN A 10 6.27 -29.09 9.76
N ARG A 11 5.98 -27.78 9.66
CA ARG A 11 6.03 -27.01 8.40
C ARG A 11 7.42 -26.97 7.76
N LYS A 12 8.48 -26.87 8.56
CA LYS A 12 9.86 -26.83 8.06
C LYS A 12 10.37 -28.19 7.56
N PHE A 13 9.82 -29.29 8.08
CA PHE A 13 10.28 -30.65 7.75
C PHE A 13 9.38 -31.46 6.82
N SER A 14 8.13 -31.03 6.59
CA SER A 14 7.22 -31.72 5.67
C SER A 14 6.89 -30.86 4.46
N THR A 15 7.49 -31.19 3.32
CA THR A 15 7.02 -30.76 1.99
C THR A 15 5.69 -31.46 1.72
N VAL A 16 4.61 -30.95 2.30
CA VAL A 16 3.25 -31.31 1.92
C VAL A 16 2.97 -30.59 0.62
N LYS A 17 2.92 -31.33 -0.49
CA LYS A 17 2.46 -30.78 -1.76
C LYS A 17 0.97 -30.47 -1.66
N MET A 18 0.57 -29.25 -1.96
CA MET A 18 -0.82 -28.77 -1.93
C MET A 18 -1.54 -29.19 -3.22
N ASP A 19 -1.68 -30.50 -3.42
CA ASP A 19 -2.11 -31.04 -4.73
C ASP A 19 -3.62 -31.33 -4.81
N THR A 20 -4.38 -31.33 -3.70
CA THR A 20 -5.77 -31.86 -3.71
C THR A 20 -6.87 -30.97 -3.14
N LEU A 21 -6.56 -29.99 -2.30
CA LEU A 21 -7.45 -28.92 -1.87
C LEU A 21 -7.22 -27.69 -2.75
N VAL A 22 -7.36 -27.90 -4.06
CA VAL A 22 -7.26 -26.85 -5.08
C VAL A 22 -8.42 -25.89 -4.86
N THR A 23 -8.09 -24.64 -4.57
CA THR A 23 -9.03 -23.54 -4.78
C THR A 23 -9.39 -23.52 -6.25
N GLY A 24 -10.67 -23.68 -6.59
CA GLY A 24 -11.06 -23.74 -8.01
C GLY A 24 -10.56 -22.52 -8.79
N ASP A 25 -10.38 -22.65 -10.11
CA ASP A 25 -9.79 -21.64 -10.99
C ASP A 25 -10.36 -20.22 -10.81
N GLU A 26 -11.63 -20.11 -10.41
CA GLU A 26 -12.29 -18.83 -10.11
C GLU A 26 -11.68 -18.11 -8.91
N PHE A 27 -11.28 -18.84 -7.88
CA PHE A 27 -10.63 -18.28 -6.69
C PHE A 27 -9.23 -17.76 -7.01
N ASP A 28 -8.44 -18.51 -7.78
CA ASP A 28 -7.09 -18.07 -8.17
C ASP A 28 -7.15 -16.83 -9.06
N LYS A 29 -8.13 -16.77 -9.98
CA LYS A 29 -8.42 -15.56 -10.77
C LYS A 29 -8.83 -14.38 -9.89
N LEU A 30 -9.69 -14.62 -8.90
CA LEU A 30 -10.11 -13.60 -7.95
C LEU A 30 -8.93 -13.10 -7.10
N GLU A 31 -8.05 -14.00 -6.68
CA GLU A 31 -6.85 -13.66 -5.90
C GLU A 31 -5.89 -12.79 -6.73
N GLN A 32 -5.66 -13.14 -7.99
CA GLN A 32 -4.84 -12.32 -8.89
C GLN A 32 -5.44 -10.91 -9.06
N LYS A 33 -6.74 -10.81 -9.31
CA LYS A 33 -7.44 -9.52 -9.42
C LYS A 33 -7.30 -8.69 -8.14
N TYR A 34 -7.46 -9.32 -7.00
CA TYR A 34 -7.31 -8.66 -5.69
C TYR A 34 -5.87 -8.16 -5.45
N ARG A 35 -4.85 -8.98 -5.74
CA ARG A 35 -3.44 -8.57 -5.62
C ARG A 35 -3.14 -7.35 -6.49
N ALA A 36 -3.61 -7.38 -7.75
CA ALA A 36 -3.47 -6.24 -8.66
C ALA A 36 -4.15 -4.98 -8.10
N LEU A 37 -5.38 -5.09 -7.61
CA LEU A 37 -6.11 -3.98 -6.99
C LEU A 37 -5.34 -3.37 -5.80
N ARG A 38 -4.85 -4.21 -4.89
CA ARG A 38 -4.08 -3.78 -3.71
C ARG A 38 -2.83 -3.00 -4.10
N ASP A 39 -2.09 -3.49 -5.09
CA ASP A 39 -0.86 -2.85 -5.54
C ASP A 39 -1.15 -1.52 -6.27
N GLN A 40 -2.24 -1.45 -7.03
CA GLN A 40 -2.70 -0.20 -7.66
C GLN A 40 -3.16 0.85 -6.64
N ILE A 41 -3.85 0.45 -5.57
CA ILE A 41 -4.26 1.35 -4.48
C ILE A 41 -3.02 2.00 -3.84
N LYS A 42 -1.94 1.24 -3.63
CA LYS A 42 -0.67 1.78 -3.11
C LYS A 42 -0.06 2.80 -4.07
N LYS A 43 0.07 2.46 -5.35
CA LYS A 43 0.61 3.37 -6.38
C LYS A 43 -0.21 4.66 -6.48
N LEU A 44 -1.53 4.54 -6.49
CA LEU A 44 -2.43 5.69 -6.57
C LEU A 44 -2.24 6.64 -5.38
N LYS A 45 -2.10 6.10 -4.16
CA LYS A 45 -1.79 6.92 -2.97
C LYS A 45 -0.52 7.74 -3.15
N ASP A 46 0.54 7.10 -3.61
CA ASP A 46 1.86 7.72 -3.73
C ASP A 46 1.86 8.82 -4.81
N VAL A 47 1.16 8.57 -5.93
CA VAL A 47 0.94 9.56 -6.98
C VAL A 47 0.14 10.77 -6.48
N LEU A 48 -0.94 10.56 -5.74
CA LEU A 48 -1.76 11.67 -5.20
C LEU A 48 -0.99 12.50 -4.18
N LYS A 49 -0.13 11.86 -3.38
CA LYS A 49 0.79 12.57 -2.48
C LYS A 49 1.78 13.43 -3.24
N ALA A 50 2.36 12.90 -4.33
CA ALA A 50 3.27 13.65 -5.18
C ALA A 50 2.57 14.87 -5.82
N PHE A 51 1.32 14.73 -6.27
CA PHE A 51 0.55 15.86 -6.81
C PHE A 51 0.29 16.99 -5.81
N LYS A 52 0.15 16.69 -4.51
CA LYS A 52 0.04 17.74 -3.48
C LYS A 52 1.28 18.63 -3.46
N THR A 53 2.47 18.05 -3.66
CA THR A 53 3.76 18.72 -3.44
C THR A 53 4.58 18.96 -4.71
N ILE A 54 4.04 18.69 -5.90
CA ILE A 54 4.76 18.74 -7.19
C ILE A 54 5.42 20.09 -7.48
N GLU A 55 4.83 21.17 -6.97
CA GLU A 55 5.31 22.53 -7.16
C GLU A 55 6.43 22.93 -6.17
N HIS A 56 6.66 22.14 -5.11
CA HIS A 56 7.57 22.49 -4.01
C HIS A 56 9.03 22.11 -4.32
N GLY A 57 9.47 22.31 -5.56
CA GLY A 57 10.88 22.17 -5.92
C GLY A 57 11.74 23.14 -5.11
N GLY A 58 12.72 22.61 -4.37
CA GLY A 58 13.48 23.39 -3.37
C GLY A 58 14.18 24.64 -3.92
N ILE A 59 14.55 24.65 -5.21
CA ILE A 59 15.18 25.81 -5.86
C ILE A 59 14.16 26.96 -6.04
N VAL A 60 12.94 26.65 -6.52
CA VAL A 60 11.90 27.66 -6.82
C VAL A 60 11.41 28.32 -5.54
N LEU A 61 11.14 27.53 -4.50
CA LEU A 61 10.70 28.03 -3.20
C LEU A 61 11.78 28.89 -2.54
N LYS A 62 13.06 28.50 -2.65
CA LYS A 62 14.20 29.27 -2.14
C LYS A 62 14.28 30.65 -2.82
N THR A 63 14.23 30.69 -4.16
CA THR A 63 14.30 31.94 -4.92
C THR A 63 13.11 32.87 -4.61
N LEU A 64 11.90 32.34 -4.43
CA LEU A 64 10.73 33.13 -4.07
C LEU A 64 10.84 33.70 -2.66
N ASN A 65 11.33 32.91 -1.69
CA ASN A 65 11.55 33.39 -0.33
C ASN A 65 12.64 34.48 -0.27
N GLU A 66 13.71 34.36 -1.07
CA GLU A 66 14.73 35.39 -1.22
C GLU A 66 14.15 36.67 -1.83
N GLY A 67 13.32 36.55 -2.87
CA GLY A 67 12.58 37.67 -3.46
C GLY A 67 11.67 38.35 -2.43
N LEU A 68 10.90 37.58 -1.67
CA LEU A 68 9.98 38.11 -0.67
C LEU A 68 10.73 38.92 0.40
N ALA A 69 11.85 38.39 0.90
CA ALA A 69 12.69 39.09 1.87
C ALA A 69 13.26 40.42 1.31
N LYS A 70 13.67 40.43 0.03
CA LYS A 70 14.25 41.62 -0.62
C LYS A 70 13.22 42.68 -0.95
N PHE A 71 12.01 42.29 -1.35
CA PHE A 71 11.03 43.22 -1.90
C PHE A 71 9.93 43.60 -0.92
N VAL A 72 9.52 42.69 -0.03
CA VAL A 72 8.44 42.92 0.94
C VAL A 72 8.99 43.31 2.32
N GLY A 73 10.28 43.05 2.60
CA GLY A 73 10.94 43.44 3.86
C GLY A 73 10.53 42.62 5.09
N GLU A 74 9.55 41.72 4.95
CA GLU A 74 9.18 40.75 5.98
C GLU A 74 9.47 39.33 5.47
N LYS A 75 10.14 38.51 6.29
CA LYS A 75 9.99 37.05 6.17
C LYS A 75 8.51 36.75 6.45
N PRO A 76 7.85 35.88 5.68
CA PRO A 76 6.46 35.59 5.94
C PRO A 76 6.36 34.97 7.33
N LYS A 77 5.75 35.71 8.27
CA LYS A 77 5.51 35.21 9.62
C LYS A 77 4.53 34.06 9.51
N GLU A 78 4.94 32.88 9.95
CA GLU A 78 4.05 31.72 10.13
C GLU A 78 2.83 32.19 10.94
N GLY A 79 1.61 32.07 10.38
CA GLY A 79 0.38 32.31 11.13
C GLY A 79 -0.71 33.20 10.50
N ARG A 80 -0.50 33.84 9.34
CA ARG A 80 -1.59 34.54 8.63
C ARG A 80 -1.88 33.86 7.30
N ASN A 81 -2.77 32.86 7.28
CA ASN A 81 -3.20 32.10 6.09
C ASN A 81 -2.08 31.51 5.21
N TYR A 82 -0.82 31.62 5.64
CA TYR A 82 0.33 31.01 5.01
C TYR A 82 0.22 29.51 5.23
N VAL A 83 -0.31 28.82 4.24
CA VAL A 83 -0.07 27.39 4.13
C VAL A 83 1.40 27.29 3.77
N LYS A 84 2.21 26.95 4.78
CA LYS A 84 3.62 26.57 4.61
C LYS A 84 3.67 25.68 3.37
N ASP A 85 4.41 26.12 2.35
CA ASP A 85 4.62 25.47 1.05
C ASP A 85 3.77 25.91 -0.16
N ASN A 86 2.87 26.90 -0.07
CA ASN A 86 2.20 27.41 -1.28
C ASN A 86 3.04 28.45 -2.05
N VAL A 87 3.77 27.97 -3.06
CA VAL A 87 4.63 28.76 -3.97
C VAL A 87 3.89 29.93 -4.61
N TYR A 88 2.59 29.78 -4.89
CA TYR A 88 1.79 30.82 -5.55
C TYR A 88 1.41 31.97 -4.61
N ASP A 89 1.21 31.72 -3.32
CA ASP A 89 1.01 32.79 -2.34
C ASP A 89 2.27 33.63 -2.18
N THR A 90 3.43 32.97 -2.15
CA THR A 90 4.73 33.65 -2.10
C THR A 90 4.96 34.49 -3.35
N ALA A 91 4.65 33.96 -4.54
CA ALA A 91 4.73 34.70 -5.79
C ALA A 91 3.79 35.91 -5.83
N ASN A 92 2.53 35.74 -5.41
CA ASN A 92 1.57 36.84 -5.29
C ASN A 92 2.14 38.01 -4.48
N LEU A 93 2.67 37.72 -3.29
CA LEU A 93 3.20 38.74 -2.40
C LEU A 93 4.47 39.43 -2.94
N CYS A 94 5.34 38.68 -3.63
CA CYS A 94 6.47 39.28 -4.35
C CYS A 94 5.99 40.30 -5.39
N PHE A 95 5.01 39.94 -6.23
CA PHE A 95 4.49 40.82 -7.28
C PHE A 95 3.69 42.01 -6.73
N LEU A 96 2.99 41.87 -5.60
CA LEU A 96 2.42 43.02 -4.88
C LEU A 96 3.51 43.97 -4.38
N GLY A 97 4.58 43.44 -3.78
CA GLY A 97 5.71 44.25 -3.35
C GLY A 97 6.40 44.97 -4.51
N PHE A 98 6.53 44.32 -5.67
CA PHE A 98 7.03 44.95 -6.89
C PHE A 98 6.12 46.08 -7.39
N SER A 99 4.81 45.85 -7.45
CA SER A 99 3.80 46.83 -7.86
C SER A 99 3.92 48.13 -7.06
N GLN A 100 4.19 48.04 -5.76
CA GLN A 100 4.33 49.19 -4.86
C GLN A 100 5.69 49.90 -4.98
N LYS A 101 6.72 49.24 -5.50
CA LYS A 101 8.08 49.79 -5.62
C LYS A 101 8.39 50.39 -6.99
N TYR A 102 7.69 49.99 -8.04
CA TYR A 102 7.86 50.60 -9.37
C TYR A 102 7.18 51.97 -9.41
N GLY A 103 7.95 53.01 -9.77
CA GLY A 103 7.43 54.37 -9.95
C GLY A 103 6.70 54.59 -11.29
N ASP A 104 6.85 53.67 -12.24
CA ASP A 104 6.15 53.70 -13.52
C ASP A 104 4.78 53.01 -13.40
N SER A 105 3.70 53.73 -13.74
CA SER A 105 2.32 53.26 -13.57
C SER A 105 2.05 51.97 -14.36
N LYS A 106 2.64 51.84 -15.55
CA LYS A 106 2.42 50.67 -16.42
C LYS A 106 3.03 49.40 -15.82
N ASN A 107 4.22 49.51 -15.24
CA ASN A 107 4.89 48.39 -14.58
C ASN A 107 4.23 48.05 -13.24
N SER A 108 3.75 49.06 -12.51
CA SER A 108 2.97 48.87 -11.29
C SER A 108 1.66 48.10 -11.53
N GLU A 109 0.93 48.46 -12.58
CA GLU A 109 -0.32 47.80 -13.01
C GLU A 109 -0.07 46.34 -13.44
N LEU A 110 0.93 46.12 -14.32
CA LEU A 110 1.30 44.77 -14.76
C LEU A 110 1.67 43.85 -13.58
N CYS A 111 2.43 44.35 -12.62
CA CYS A 111 2.78 43.59 -11.41
C CYS A 111 1.55 43.28 -10.55
N GLY A 112 0.60 44.21 -10.46
CA GLY A 112 -0.69 44.01 -9.78
C GLY A 112 -1.52 42.90 -10.43
N ASP A 113 -1.62 42.90 -11.76
CA ASP A 113 -2.33 41.87 -12.52
C ASP A 113 -1.70 40.48 -12.34
N ILE A 114 -0.37 40.40 -12.44
CA ILE A 114 0.36 39.15 -12.22
C ILE A 114 0.13 38.64 -10.79
N ALA A 115 0.17 39.53 -9.80
CA ALA A 115 -0.12 39.15 -8.42
C ALA A 115 -1.52 38.54 -8.29
N GLN A 116 -2.56 39.16 -8.87
CA GLN A 116 -3.92 38.61 -8.82
C GLN A 116 -4.01 37.22 -9.46
N LYS A 117 -3.30 36.96 -10.57
CA LYS A 117 -3.24 35.61 -11.17
C LYS A 117 -2.65 34.59 -10.22
N PHE A 118 -1.55 34.92 -9.53
CA PHE A 118 -0.94 34.02 -8.55
C PHE A 118 -1.84 33.77 -7.33
N LEU A 119 -2.61 34.76 -6.88
CA LEU A 119 -3.60 34.58 -5.82
C LEU A 119 -4.71 33.59 -6.25
N LEU A 120 -5.17 33.69 -7.51
CA LEU A 120 -6.15 32.75 -8.04
C LEU A 120 -5.59 31.32 -8.11
N MET A 121 -4.36 31.17 -8.61
CA MET A 121 -3.68 29.86 -8.66
C MET A 121 -3.50 29.27 -7.27
N SER A 122 -3.14 30.09 -6.28
CA SER A 122 -3.06 29.67 -4.88
C SER A 122 -4.38 29.09 -4.37
N LYS A 123 -5.50 29.77 -4.61
CA LYS A 123 -6.84 29.29 -4.21
C LYS A 123 -7.18 27.96 -4.90
N GLN A 124 -6.95 27.88 -6.20
CA GLN A 124 -7.18 26.64 -6.97
C GLN A 124 -6.31 25.48 -6.46
N LYS A 125 -5.05 25.75 -6.09
CA LYS A 125 -4.17 24.75 -5.49
C LYS A 125 -4.67 24.29 -4.13
N HIS A 126 -5.16 25.21 -3.30
CA HIS A 126 -5.76 24.88 -2.02
C HIS A 126 -6.98 23.96 -2.19
N ASP A 127 -7.91 24.32 -3.07
CA ASP A 127 -9.10 23.52 -3.35
C ASP A 127 -8.75 22.13 -3.90
N LEU A 128 -7.77 22.05 -4.82
CA LEU A 128 -7.23 20.78 -5.31
C LEU A 128 -6.68 19.93 -4.16
N ASN A 129 -5.87 20.52 -3.28
CA ASN A 129 -5.28 19.81 -2.14
C ASN A 129 -6.36 19.26 -1.18
N LEU A 130 -7.44 20.01 -0.94
CA LEU A 130 -8.58 19.54 -0.13
C LEU A 130 -9.28 18.35 -0.79
N ILE A 131 -9.46 18.37 -2.11
CA ILE A 131 -10.03 17.24 -2.87
C ILE A 131 -9.10 16.02 -2.78
N LEU A 132 -7.80 16.22 -2.99
CA LEU A 132 -6.79 15.16 -2.90
C LEU A 132 -6.76 14.54 -1.51
N GLU A 133 -6.87 15.34 -0.44
CA GLU A 133 -6.96 14.83 0.94
C GLU A 133 -8.17 13.92 1.15
N LYS A 134 -9.35 14.31 0.66
CA LYS A 134 -10.55 13.47 0.72
C LYS A 134 -10.33 12.14 -0.02
N ILE A 135 -9.74 12.18 -1.21
CA ILE A 135 -9.44 10.98 -2.00
C ILE A 135 -8.43 10.08 -1.26
N ILE A 136 -7.38 10.66 -0.68
CA ILE A 136 -6.39 9.92 0.11
C ILE A 136 -7.04 9.23 1.32
N VAL A 137 -7.96 9.90 2.01
CA VAL A 137 -8.73 9.30 3.13
C VAL A 137 -9.54 8.08 2.64
N HIS A 138 -10.20 8.18 1.47
CA HIS A 138 -10.91 7.04 0.89
C HIS A 138 -9.96 5.88 0.53
N ILE A 139 -8.79 6.19 -0.03
CA ILE A 139 -7.75 5.21 -0.34
C ILE A 139 -7.24 4.52 0.93
N GLU A 140 -7.04 5.23 2.04
CA GLU A 140 -6.66 4.60 3.31
C GLU A 140 -7.74 3.64 3.82
N LYS A 141 -9.02 4.01 3.72
CA LYS A 141 -10.12 3.09 4.04
C LYS A 141 -10.09 1.83 3.18
N MET A 142 -9.81 1.96 1.88
CA MET A 142 -9.65 0.80 0.99
C MET A 142 -8.44 -0.06 1.37
N LYS A 143 -7.33 0.55 1.79
CA LYS A 143 -6.15 -0.19 2.28
C LYS A 143 -6.43 -0.98 3.55
N VAL A 144 -7.20 -0.41 4.49
CA VAL A 144 -7.61 -1.12 5.70
C VAL A 144 -8.42 -2.36 5.34
N LYS A 145 -9.43 -2.21 4.47
CA LYS A 145 -10.22 -3.34 3.97
C LYS A 145 -9.37 -4.38 3.23
N ALA A 146 -8.39 -3.96 2.43
CA ALA A 146 -7.45 -4.88 1.81
C ALA A 146 -6.64 -5.65 2.88
N GLY A 147 -6.24 -4.99 3.98
CA GLY A 147 -5.61 -5.65 5.12
C GLY A 147 -6.47 -6.76 5.74
N GLU A 148 -7.77 -6.52 5.90
CA GLU A 148 -8.73 -7.53 6.38
C GLU A 148 -8.82 -8.73 5.43
N VAL A 149 -8.88 -8.48 4.12
CA VAL A 149 -8.88 -9.53 3.08
C VAL A 149 -7.56 -10.33 3.11
N ASP A 150 -6.42 -9.66 3.29
CA ASP A 150 -5.12 -10.32 3.41
C ASP A 150 -5.05 -11.25 4.63
N ILE A 151 -5.66 -10.86 5.76
CA ILE A 151 -5.77 -11.72 6.95
C ILE A 151 -6.63 -12.95 6.64
N ALA A 152 -7.82 -12.75 6.07
CA ALA A 152 -8.72 -13.84 5.71
C ALA A 152 -8.05 -14.83 4.73
N ARG A 153 -7.32 -14.31 3.74
CA ARG A 153 -6.55 -15.14 2.79
C ARG A 153 -5.50 -16.00 3.49
N LYS A 154 -4.71 -15.41 4.40
CA LYS A 154 -3.69 -16.15 5.17
C LYS A 154 -4.32 -17.24 6.04
N GLN A 155 -5.48 -16.97 6.63
CA GLN A 155 -6.22 -17.97 7.40
C GLN A 155 -6.69 -19.12 6.50
N MET A 156 -7.27 -18.82 5.34
CA MET A 156 -7.69 -19.83 4.37
C MET A 156 -6.52 -20.72 3.92
N GLN A 157 -5.37 -20.14 3.58
CA GLN A 157 -4.16 -20.91 3.24
C GLN A 157 -3.69 -21.80 4.41
N LYS A 158 -3.79 -21.32 5.65
CA LYS A 158 -3.49 -22.13 6.85
C LYS A 158 -4.48 -23.29 7.00
N PHE A 159 -5.77 -23.08 6.71
CA PHE A 159 -6.78 -24.15 6.74
C PHE A 159 -6.55 -25.19 5.65
N GLN A 160 -6.27 -24.77 4.41
CA GLN A 160 -5.92 -25.69 3.31
C GLN A 160 -4.72 -26.56 3.67
N PHE A 161 -3.64 -25.94 4.18
CA PHE A 161 -2.46 -26.68 4.62
C PHE A 161 -2.78 -27.71 5.71
N LYS A 162 -3.60 -27.34 6.71
CA LYS A 162 -4.04 -28.27 7.75
C LYS A 162 -4.88 -29.42 7.19
N GLY A 163 -5.77 -29.13 6.24
CA GLY A 163 -6.57 -30.14 5.55
C GLY A 163 -5.71 -31.14 4.78
N GLU A 164 -4.73 -30.65 4.02
CA GLU A 164 -3.76 -31.49 3.29
C GLU A 164 -2.92 -32.34 4.24
N LEU A 165 -2.45 -31.76 5.35
CA LEU A 165 -1.70 -32.49 6.36
C LEU A 165 -2.55 -33.60 7.00
N ALA A 166 -3.82 -33.32 7.33
CA ALA A 166 -4.74 -34.31 7.86
C ALA A 166 -4.98 -35.46 6.86
N LYS A 167 -5.20 -35.12 5.59
CA LYS A 167 -5.37 -36.12 4.51
C LYS A 167 -4.13 -36.98 4.34
N LYS A 168 -2.93 -36.39 4.33
CA LYS A 168 -1.66 -37.12 4.27
C LYS A 168 -1.51 -38.08 5.45
N ASN A 169 -1.81 -37.62 6.66
CA ASN A 169 -1.74 -38.45 7.86
C ASN A 169 -2.67 -39.67 7.78
N VAL A 170 -3.90 -39.49 7.29
CA VAL A 170 -4.85 -40.60 7.07
C VAL A 170 -4.32 -41.58 6.02
N LEU A 171 -3.79 -41.08 4.90
CA LEU A 171 -3.21 -41.93 3.85
C LEU A 171 -2.01 -42.74 4.36
N ASP A 172 -1.12 -42.13 5.14
CA ASP A 172 0.05 -42.79 5.71
C ASP A 172 -0.35 -43.85 6.76
N GLN A 173 -1.37 -43.58 7.59
CA GLN A 173 -1.96 -44.57 8.49
C GLN A 173 -2.54 -45.76 7.73
N ASN A 174 -3.33 -45.51 6.68
CA ASN A 174 -3.93 -46.57 5.85
C ASN A 174 -2.86 -47.44 5.19
N LYS A 175 -1.80 -46.84 4.63
CA LYS A 175 -0.65 -47.59 4.07
C LYS A 175 0.00 -48.49 5.12
N LYS A 176 0.23 -47.96 6.33
CA LYS A 176 0.83 -48.72 7.44
C LYS A 176 -0.06 -49.91 7.83
N THR A 177 -1.38 -49.74 7.87
CA THR A 177 -2.34 -50.81 8.14
C THR A 177 -2.27 -51.90 7.07
N ILE A 178 -2.27 -51.53 5.78
CA ILE A 178 -2.17 -52.48 4.67
C ILE A 178 -0.86 -53.28 4.73
N LEU A 179 0.27 -52.61 4.92
CA LEU A 179 1.59 -53.24 5.08
C LEU A 179 1.61 -54.24 6.24
N THR A 180 1.03 -53.86 7.38
CA THR A 180 0.97 -54.73 8.57
C THR A 180 0.10 -55.96 8.31
N SER A 181 -1.04 -55.80 7.66
CA SER A 181 -1.92 -56.92 7.27
C SER A 181 -1.24 -57.87 6.28
N ASN A 182 -0.53 -57.35 5.28
CA ASN A 182 0.23 -58.16 4.32
C ASN A 182 1.36 -58.94 5.00
N LEU A 183 2.09 -58.31 5.94
CA LEU A 183 3.14 -58.98 6.71
C LEU A 183 2.58 -60.14 7.56
N LYS A 184 1.44 -59.93 8.23
CA LYS A 184 0.74 -60.98 8.98
C LYS A 184 0.31 -62.13 8.07
N MET A 185 -0.24 -61.83 6.89
CA MET A 185 -0.62 -62.86 5.92
C MET A 185 0.58 -63.69 5.44
N ILE A 186 1.71 -63.04 5.15
CA ILE A 186 2.96 -63.72 4.77
C ILE A 186 3.45 -64.63 5.90
N GLN A 187 3.37 -64.19 7.16
CA GLN A 187 3.75 -65.01 8.32
C GLN A 187 2.86 -66.25 8.45
N ILE A 188 1.54 -66.10 8.29
CA ILE A 188 0.59 -67.22 8.29
C ILE A 188 0.92 -68.21 7.18
N LEU A 189 1.16 -67.73 5.95
CA LEU A 189 1.54 -68.59 4.82
C LEU A 189 2.85 -69.35 5.08
N LYS A 190 3.84 -68.73 5.72
CA LYS A 190 5.08 -69.40 6.13
C LYS A 190 4.84 -70.48 7.18
N GLN A 191 3.97 -70.25 8.16
CA GLN A 191 3.60 -71.23 9.17
C GLN A 191 2.89 -72.44 8.55
N ILE A 192 1.94 -72.22 7.64
CA ILE A 192 1.26 -73.31 6.92
C ILE A 192 2.27 -74.16 6.13
N LYS A 193 3.21 -73.51 5.42
CA LYS A 193 4.26 -74.21 4.67
C LYS A 193 5.24 -75.00 5.56
N SER A 194 5.39 -74.64 6.83
CA SER A 194 6.23 -75.42 7.77
C SER A 194 5.52 -76.62 8.39
N ILE A 195 4.21 -76.72 8.23
CA ILE A 195 3.36 -77.82 8.74
C ILE A 195 3.13 -78.88 7.65
N LEU A 196 3.17 -78.49 6.38
CA LEU A 196 3.10 -79.35 5.20
C LEU A 196 4.48 -79.86 4.80
#